data_AF-X0UF30-F1
#
_entry.id   AF-X0UF30-F1
#
_cell.length_a   1.000
_cell.length_b   1.000
_cell.length_c   1.000
_cell.angle_alpha   90.00
_cell.angle_beta   90.00
_cell.angle_gamma   90.00
#
_symmetry.space_group_name_H-M   'P 1'
#
loop_
_entity.id
_entity.type
_entity.pdbx_description
1 polymer ?
#
loop_
_entity_poly.entity_id
_entity_poly.type
_entity_poly.pdbx_seq_one_letter_code
_entity_poly.pdbx_strand_id
1 'polypeptide(L)'
;ARIPENIEVILGIPIVIIFVLGASNSLNLLDGLDGLCAGVTVIITGAMLLLAIHLGTWGFSEVGGDAVRVVICLGLLGAVCGFLPFNRHPAKIFMGDAGSMLLGFVVAVLMILFAEKIPRWWMAS
;
A
#
# COMPACT_ATOMS: atom_id res chain seq x y z
N ALA A 1 6.10 2.55 29.23
CA ALA A 1 7.07 3.66 29.18
C ALA A 1 7.21 4.06 27.72
N ARG A 2 7.04 5.35 27.38
CA ARG A 2 7.23 5.83 26.00
C ARG A 2 8.73 5.74 25.67
N ILE A 3 9.07 5.15 24.53
CA ILE A 3 10.45 5.07 24.05
C ILE A 3 10.93 6.51 23.82
N PRO A 4 12.18 6.86 24.18
CA PRO A 4 12.66 8.22 23.95
C PRO A 4 12.73 8.49 22.43
N GLU A 5 12.32 9.69 22.04
CA GLU A 5 12.05 10.08 20.64
C GLU A 5 13.26 9.88 19.71
N ASN A 6 14.46 10.13 20.20
CA ASN A 6 15.70 9.88 19.48
C ASN A 6 15.86 8.40 19.09
N ILE A 7 15.47 7.47 19.97
CA ILE A 7 15.51 6.03 19.67
C ILE A 7 14.42 5.65 18.66
N GLU A 8 13.22 6.23 18.78
CA GLU A 8 12.13 6.02 17.81
C GLU A 8 12.57 6.45 16.40
N VAL A 9 13.23 7.61 16.27
CA VAL A 9 13.70 8.12 14.97
C VAL A 9 14.86 7.29 14.43
N ILE A 10 15.87 6.99 15.25
CA ILE A 10 17.05 6.21 14.83
C ILE A 10 16.66 4.81 14.35
N LEU A 11 15.68 4.17 14.99
CA LEU A 11 15.19 2.86 14.57
C LEU A 11 14.15 2.97 13.44
N GLY A 12 13.31 4.00 13.44
CA GLY A 12 12.25 4.18 12.45
C GLY A 12 12.77 4.43 11.03
N ILE A 13 13.83 5.24 10.88
CA ILE A 13 14.42 5.56 9.57
C ILE A 13 14.85 4.28 8.80
N PRO A 14 15.73 3.40 9.33
CA PRO A 14 16.16 2.22 8.60
C PRO A 14 15.01 1.23 8.36
N ILE A 15 14.05 1.13 9.29
CA ILE A 15 12.85 0.28 9.10
C ILE A 15 12.04 0.76 7.90
N VAL A 16 11.75 2.07 7.81
CA VAL A 16 10.99 2.63 6.69
C VAL A 16 11.75 2.47 5.38
N ILE A 17 13.08 2.71 5.37
CA ILE A 17 13.91 2.52 4.17
C ILE A 17 13.84 1.07 3.68
N ILE A 18 14.09 0.11 4.57
CA ILE A 18 14.05 -1.32 4.22
C ILE A 18 12.66 -1.73 3.74
N PHE A 19 11.60 -1.22 4.39
CA PHE A 19 10.24 -1.54 4.03
C PHE A 19 9.87 -1.02 2.64
N VAL A 20 10.18 0.24 2.33
CA VAL A 20 9.90 0.86 1.03
C VAL A 20 10.72 0.20 -0.08
N LEU A 21 12.02 -0.01 0.14
CA LEU A 21 12.88 -0.71 -0.83
C LEU A 21 12.45 -2.17 -1.02
N GLY A 22 12.09 -2.85 0.07
CA GLY A 22 11.63 -4.23 0.06
C GLY A 22 10.35 -4.39 -0.73
N ALA A 23 9.34 -3.55 -0.49
CA ALA A 23 8.07 -3.56 -1.22
C ALA A 23 8.25 -3.21 -2.71
N SER A 24 9.05 -2.19 -3.02
CA SER A 24 9.34 -1.77 -4.40
C SER A 24 10.01 -2.88 -5.20
N ASN A 25 11.07 -3.47 -4.65
CA ASN A 25 11.78 -4.56 -5.31
C ASN A 25 10.93 -5.84 -5.37
N SER A 26 10.10 -6.11 -4.35
CA SER A 26 9.22 -7.28 -4.34
C SER A 26 8.19 -7.21 -5.45
N LEU A 27 7.52 -6.07 -5.67
CA LEU A 27 6.59 -5.93 -6.80
C LEU A 27 7.29 -5.91 -8.16
N ASN A 28 8.52 -5.39 -8.23
CA ASN A 28 9.35 -5.49 -9.43
C ASN A 28 9.68 -6.95 -9.78
N LEU A 29 10.01 -7.79 -8.80
CA LEU A 29 10.24 -9.22 -9.01
C LEU A 29 8.98 -9.98 -9.46
N LEU A 30 7.78 -9.53 -9.05
CA LEU A 30 6.52 -10.12 -9.48
C LEU A 30 6.13 -9.75 -10.92
N ASP A 31 6.74 -8.70 -11.50
CA ASP A 31 6.43 -8.23 -12.86
C ASP A 31 7.00 -9.12 -13.98
N GLY A 32 7.66 -10.24 -13.62
CA GLY A 32 8.15 -11.23 -14.58
C GLY A 32 7.06 -12.14 -15.19
N LEU A 33 5.81 -12.03 -14.72
CA LEU A 33 4.68 -12.84 -15.19
C LEU A 33 3.47 -11.98 -15.58
N ASP A 34 2.84 -12.32 -16.70
CA ASP A 34 1.67 -11.61 -17.25
C ASP A 34 0.53 -11.48 -16.22
N GLY A 35 0.19 -10.24 -15.86
CA GLY A 35 -0.94 -9.95 -14.98
C GLY A 35 -0.71 -10.25 -13.50
N LEU A 36 0.45 -10.79 -13.10
CA LEU A 36 0.71 -11.16 -11.71
C LEU A 36 0.91 -9.93 -10.83
N CYS A 37 1.83 -9.05 -11.18
CA CYS A 37 2.12 -7.83 -10.41
C CYS A 37 0.86 -6.94 -10.29
N ALA A 38 0.18 -6.70 -11.41
CA ALA A 38 -1.07 -5.95 -11.45
C ALA A 38 -2.17 -6.63 -10.62
N GLY A 39 -2.36 -7.95 -10.75
CA GLY A 39 -3.37 -8.70 -10.01
C GLY A 39 -3.16 -8.68 -8.49
N VAL A 40 -1.92 -8.89 -8.04
CA VAL A 40 -1.56 -8.80 -6.61
C VAL A 40 -1.80 -7.39 -6.08
N THR A 41 -1.45 -6.37 -6.85
CA THR A 41 -1.67 -4.98 -6.46
C THR A 41 -3.15 -4.64 -6.34
N VAL A 42 -4.01 -5.16 -7.22
CA VAL A 42 -5.47 -5.01 -7.11
C VAL A 42 -6.00 -5.61 -5.80
N ILE A 43 -5.53 -6.80 -5.41
CA ILE A 43 -5.96 -7.44 -4.16
C ILE A 43 -5.52 -6.61 -2.95
N ILE A 44 -4.26 -6.17 -2.90
CA ILE A 44 -3.72 -5.37 -1.80
C ILE A 44 -4.51 -4.05 -1.67
N THR A 45 -4.62 -3.31 -2.76
CA THR A 45 -5.25 -1.98 -2.77
C THR A 45 -6.75 -2.05 -2.54
N GLY A 46 -7.43 -3.09 -3.03
CA GLY A 46 -8.83 -3.36 -2.73
C GLY A 46 -9.07 -3.64 -1.25
N ALA A 47 -8.23 -4.46 -0.61
CA ALA A 47 -8.32 -4.71 0.83
C ALA A 47 -8.05 -3.44 1.65
N MET A 48 -7.02 -2.67 1.28
CA MET A 48 -6.72 -1.40 1.94
C MET A 48 -7.84 -0.36 1.74
N LEU A 49 -8.51 -0.34 0.58
CA LEU A 49 -9.67 0.53 0.34
C LEU A 49 -10.81 0.20 1.30
N LEU A 50 -11.16 -1.09 1.43
CA LEU A 50 -12.20 -1.54 2.35
C LEU A 50 -11.86 -1.17 3.79
N LEU A 51 -10.59 -1.34 4.19
CA LEU A 51 -10.11 -0.91 5.50
C LEU A 51 -10.19 0.61 5.69
N ALA A 52 -9.82 1.41 4.67
CA ALA A 52 -9.91 2.87 4.71
C ALA A 52 -11.33 3.34 4.97
N ILE A 53 -12.29 2.77 4.22
CA ILE A 53 -13.72 3.08 4.35
C ILE A 53 -14.21 2.69 5.74
N HIS A 54 -13.85 1.49 6.21
CA HIS A 54 -14.25 1.03 7.53
C HIS A 54 -13.72 1.95 8.65
N LEU A 55 -12.45 2.34 8.63
CA LEU A 55 -11.91 3.26 9.64
C LEU A 55 -12.61 4.64 9.60
N GLY A 56 -12.87 5.14 8.39
CA GLY A 56 -13.55 6.43 8.19
C GLY A 56 -15.02 6.46 8.61
N THR A 57 -15.78 5.36 8.44
CA THR A 57 -17.20 5.35 8.81
C THR A 57 -17.43 5.30 10.32
N TRP A 58 -16.51 4.69 11.07
CA TRP A 58 -16.66 4.50 12.52
C TRP A 58 -15.91 5.57 13.34
N GLY A 59 -15.35 6.59 12.69
CA GLY A 59 -14.62 7.67 13.36
C GLY A 59 -13.43 7.18 14.18
N PHE A 60 -12.85 6.02 13.80
CA PHE A 60 -11.78 5.38 14.56
C PHE A 60 -10.40 5.98 14.30
N SER A 61 -10.26 6.84 13.28
CA SER A 61 -9.03 7.61 13.08
C SER A 61 -9.15 8.97 13.76
N GLU A 62 -8.31 9.21 14.76
CA GLU A 62 -8.08 10.56 15.32
C GLU A 62 -7.36 11.48 14.31
N VAL A 63 -6.77 10.89 13.27
CA VAL A 63 -6.04 11.58 12.23
C VAL A 63 -6.97 11.73 11.04
N GLY A 64 -7.27 12.96 10.60
CA GLY A 64 -8.13 13.25 9.45
C GLY A 64 -7.60 12.77 8.07
N GLY A 65 -6.81 11.70 8.03
CA GLY A 65 -6.19 11.12 6.84
C GLY A 65 -7.04 10.06 6.13
N ASP A 66 -8.21 9.70 6.63
CA ASP A 66 -9.03 8.64 6.02
C ASP A 66 -9.46 8.97 4.58
N ALA A 67 -9.82 10.23 4.31
CA ALA A 67 -10.13 10.67 2.96
C ALA A 67 -8.92 10.54 2.01
N VAL A 68 -7.71 10.83 2.49
CA VAL A 68 -6.47 10.70 1.71
C VAL A 68 -6.19 9.23 1.39
N ARG A 69 -6.32 8.33 2.38
CA ARG A 69 -6.17 6.89 2.20
C ARG A 69 -7.16 6.36 1.14
N VAL A 70 -8.44 6.74 1.24
CA VAL A 70 -9.48 6.33 0.28
C VAL A 70 -9.17 6.81 -1.13
N VAL A 71 -8.78 8.08 -1.31
CA VAL A 71 -8.48 8.66 -2.62
C VAL A 71 -7.29 7.96 -3.27
N ILE A 72 -6.21 7.72 -2.52
CA ILE A 72 -5.02 7.01 -3.02
C ILE A 72 -5.40 5.58 -3.41
N CYS A 73 -6.15 4.86 -2.56
CA CYS A 73 -6.62 3.51 -2.85
C CYS A 73 -7.47 3.46 -4.13
N LEU A 74 -8.46 4.35 -4.28
CA LEU A 74 -9.31 4.41 -5.47
C LEU A 74 -8.52 4.73 -6.73
N GLY A 75 -7.59 5.70 -6.65
CA GLY A 75 -6.74 6.07 -7.76
C GLY A 75 -5.84 4.93 -8.22
N LEU A 76 -5.16 4.26 -7.27
CA LEU A 76 -4.28 3.14 -7.57
C LEU A 76 -5.06 1.92 -8.06
N LEU A 77 -6.14 1.55 -7.38
CA LEU A 77 -7.00 0.44 -7.78
C LEU A 77 -7.60 0.68 -9.17
N GLY A 78 -8.08 1.89 -9.45
CA GLY A 78 -8.62 2.27 -10.76
C GLY A 78 -7.56 2.21 -11.86
N ALA A 79 -6.35 2.74 -11.61
CA ALA A 79 -5.25 2.70 -12.57
C ALA A 79 -4.84 1.25 -12.89
N VAL A 80 -4.68 0.40 -11.87
CA VAL A 80 -4.25 -0.99 -12.08
C VAL A 80 -5.37 -1.83 -12.69
N CYS A 81 -6.64 -1.64 -12.29
CA CYS A 81 -7.79 -2.30 -12.93
C CYS A 81 -7.97 -1.86 -14.38
N GLY A 82 -7.66 -0.60 -14.72
CA GLY A 82 -7.67 -0.11 -16.11
C GLY A 82 -6.53 -0.71 -16.95
N PHE A 83 -5.37 -0.95 -16.33
CA PHE A 83 -4.20 -1.57 -16.96
C PHE A 83 -4.34 -3.10 -17.13
N LEU A 84 -4.94 -3.79 -16.16
CA LEU A 84 -4.96 -5.25 -16.06
C LEU A 84 -5.49 -5.98 -17.31
N PRO A 85 -6.55 -5.52 -18.02
CA PRO A 85 -7.02 -6.15 -19.26
C PRO A 85 -5.97 -6.17 -20.38
N PHE A 86 -5.03 -5.22 -20.38
CA PHE A 86 -3.93 -5.15 -21.36
C PHE A 86 -2.72 -5.98 -20.93
N ASN A 87 -2.61 -6.28 -19.64
CA ASN A 87 -1.49 -7.03 -19.05
C ASN A 87 -1.82 -8.50 -18.78
N ARG A 88 -3.10 -8.90 -18.84
CA ARG A 88 -3.55 -10.29 -18.68
C ARG A 88 -3.05 -11.16 -19.84
N HIS A 89 -2.64 -12.38 -19.52
CA HIS A 89 -2.08 -13.32 -20.50
C HIS A 89 -3.00 -13.58 -21.71
N PRO A 90 -2.48 -13.51 -22.96
CA PRO A 90 -1.14 -13.03 -23.33
C PRO A 90 -1.04 -11.50 -23.27
N ALA A 91 -0.04 -10.98 -22.54
CA ALA A 91 0.09 -9.54 -22.32
C ALA A 91 0.35 -8.76 -23.61
N LYS A 92 -0.37 -7.64 -23.78
CA LYS A 92 -0.21 -6.70 -24.89
C LYS A 92 0.63 -5.49 -24.51
N ILE A 93 0.56 -5.11 -23.23
CA ILE A 93 1.32 -4.01 -22.65
C ILE A 93 2.02 -4.53 -21.39
N PHE A 94 3.33 -4.35 -21.35
CA PHE A 94 4.16 -4.69 -20.20
C PHE A 94 4.25 -3.51 -19.23
N MET A 95 4.30 -3.81 -17.95
CA MET A 95 4.38 -2.81 -16.88
C MET A 95 5.79 -2.23 -16.77
N GLY A 96 6.81 -3.10 -16.81
CA GLY A 96 8.20 -2.71 -16.79
C GLY A 96 8.66 -2.18 -15.43
N ASP A 97 9.95 -1.88 -15.31
CA ASP A 97 10.55 -1.47 -14.04
C ASP A 97 9.94 -0.18 -13.47
N ALA A 98 9.67 0.79 -14.35
CA ALA A 98 9.07 2.05 -13.94
C ALA A 98 7.68 1.87 -13.32
N GLY A 99 6.84 1.02 -13.91
CA GLY A 99 5.49 0.77 -13.40
C GLY A 99 5.51 -0.06 -12.11
N SER A 100 6.25 -1.17 -12.11
CA SER A 100 6.26 -2.11 -10.97
C SER A 100 6.91 -1.51 -9.71
N MET A 101 8.00 -0.75 -9.85
CA MET A 101 8.61 -0.03 -8.73
C MET A 101 7.69 1.07 -8.19
N LEU A 102 6.98 1.80 -9.06
CA LEU A 102 6.00 2.79 -8.65
C LEU A 102 4.87 2.15 -7.84
N LEU A 103 4.30 1.03 -8.32
CA LEU A 103 3.28 0.31 -7.58
C LEU A 103 3.78 -0.09 -6.20
N GLY A 104 4.99 -0.64 -6.11
CA GLY A 104 5.54 -1.11 -4.84
C GLY A 104 5.82 0.03 -3.86
N PHE A 105 6.31 1.17 -4.36
CA PHE A 105 6.47 2.38 -3.57
C PHE A 105 5.14 2.90 -3.03
N VAL A 106 4.11 3.04 -3.88
CA VAL A 106 2.81 3.58 -3.45
C VAL A 106 2.13 2.64 -2.45
N VAL A 107 2.21 1.32 -2.67
CA VAL A 107 1.72 0.33 -1.70
C VAL A 107 2.44 0.45 -0.37
N ALA A 108 3.77 0.62 -0.36
CA ALA A 108 4.54 0.79 0.88
C ALA A 108 4.13 2.05 1.64
N VAL A 109 3.99 3.18 0.94
CA VAL A 109 3.53 4.45 1.52
C VAL A 109 2.13 4.30 2.09
N LEU A 110 1.23 3.63 1.37
CA LEU A 110 -0.13 3.37 1.83
C LEU A 110 -0.12 2.54 3.13
N MET A 111 0.66 1.46 3.19
CA MET A 111 0.79 0.65 4.41
C MET A 111 1.35 1.46 5.59
N ILE A 112 2.31 2.36 5.35
CA ILE A 112 2.83 3.27 6.39
C ILE A 112 1.75 4.27 6.83
N LEU A 113 0.93 4.79 5.92
CA LEU A 113 -0.20 5.67 6.28
C LEU A 113 -1.24 4.95 7.14
N PHE A 114 -1.41 3.63 6.98
CA PHE A 114 -2.26 2.80 7.82
C PHE A 114 -1.61 2.37 9.14
N ALA A 115 -0.29 2.46 9.25
CA ALA A 115 0.43 2.19 10.48
C ALA A 115 0.18 3.33 11.49
N GLU A 116 -0.99 3.28 12.14
CA GLU A 116 -1.33 4.19 13.23
C GLU A 116 -0.54 3.88 14.50
N LYS A 117 -0.34 4.90 15.34
CA LYS A 117 0.30 4.77 16.66
C LYS A 117 -0.49 3.92 17.66
N ILE A 118 -1.72 3.53 17.35
CA ILE A 118 -2.60 2.84 18.30
C ILE A 118 -2.86 1.41 17.81
N PRO A 119 -2.39 0.37 18.53
CA PRO A 119 -2.71 -1.00 18.21
C PRO A 119 -4.14 -1.27 18.72
N ARG A 120 -5.16 -1.00 17.89
CA ARG A 120 -6.59 -1.15 18.27
C ARG A 120 -7.15 -2.56 18.08
N TRP A 121 -6.29 -3.59 18.08
CA TRP A 121 -6.62 -5.01 17.87
C TRP A 121 -7.64 -5.60 18.84
N TRP A 122 -8.08 -4.84 19.86
CA TRP A 122 -9.08 -5.22 20.85
C TRP A 122 -10.30 -4.28 20.97
N MET A 123 -10.40 -3.18 20.22
CA MET A 123 -11.43 -2.14 20.45
C MET A 123 -12.66 -2.26 19.53
N ALA A 124 -12.77 -3.36 18.78
CA ALA A 124 -13.97 -3.74 18.04
C ALA A 124 -14.76 -4.86 18.76
N SER A 125 -14.65 -4.93 20.10
CA SER A 125 -15.55 -5.71 20.96
C SER A 125 -16.49 -4.80 21.73
#